data_AF-A0A7K2M8N0-F1
#
_entry.id   AF-A0A7K2M8N0-F1
#
_cell.length_a   1.000
_cell.length_b   1.000
_cell.length_c   1.000
_cell.angle_alpha   90.00
_cell.angle_beta   90.00
_cell.angle_gamma   90.00
#
_symmetry.space_group_name_H-M   'P 1'
#
loop_
_entity.id
_entity.type
_entity.pdbx_description
1 polymer ?
#
loop_
_entity_poly.entity_id
_entity_poly.type
_entity_poly.pdbx_seq_one_letter_code
_entity_poly.pdbx_strand_id
1 'polypeptide(L)'
;MTQPGSSAAPPAGTQPEEAYRLRDLLRTSAYRRTLALSAAVGVPVSLAAFWFLAGLHELEHALWTALPDASGWSAPPWWWPLPLLAVAGVAVGLVVRRLPGTGGHVPAAGLHSSGTDPATLPGV
;
A
#
# COMPACT_ATOMS: atom_id res chain seq x y z
N MET A 1 31.37 16.40 -38.48
CA MET A 1 30.73 15.08 -38.68
C MET A 1 30.59 14.41 -37.32
N THR A 2 29.45 14.55 -36.65
CA THR A 2 29.06 13.76 -35.47
C THR A 2 27.55 13.58 -35.52
N GLN A 3 27.08 12.46 -36.07
CA GLN A 3 25.67 12.09 -36.02
C GLN A 3 25.32 11.58 -34.61
N PRO A 4 24.15 11.95 -34.06
CA PRO A 4 23.66 11.43 -32.79
C PRO A 4 23.14 10.00 -32.97
N GLY A 5 23.48 9.10 -32.06
CA GLY A 5 22.98 7.72 -32.04
C GLY A 5 21.47 7.68 -31.86
N SER A 6 20.77 7.31 -32.92
CA SER A 6 19.34 7.02 -32.95
C SER A 6 18.97 5.95 -31.91
N SER A 7 18.06 6.30 -31.01
CA SER A 7 17.27 5.33 -30.25
C SER A 7 16.45 4.50 -31.25
N ALA A 8 16.91 3.29 -31.56
CA ALA A 8 16.23 2.38 -32.46
C ALA A 8 14.94 1.90 -31.79
N ALA A 9 13.80 2.35 -32.30
CA ALA A 9 12.49 1.81 -31.95
C ALA A 9 12.47 0.28 -32.19
N PRO A 10 11.89 -0.51 -31.29
CA PRO A 10 11.89 -1.96 -31.45
C PRO A 10 11.10 -2.37 -32.70
N PRO A 11 11.60 -3.33 -33.50
CA PRO A 11 10.93 -3.77 -34.71
C PRO A 11 9.59 -4.42 -34.37
N ALA A 12 8.51 -3.96 -35.01
CA ALA A 12 7.12 -4.43 -34.82
C ALA A 12 6.89 -5.94 -35.12
N GLY A 13 7.94 -6.71 -35.41
CA GLY A 13 7.93 -8.15 -35.69
C GLY A 13 8.36 -9.06 -34.54
N THR A 14 8.81 -8.54 -33.38
CA THR A 14 9.25 -9.37 -32.23
C THR A 14 8.13 -9.84 -31.31
N GLN A 15 6.99 -9.15 -31.31
CA GLN A 15 5.81 -9.47 -30.48
C GLN A 15 5.36 -10.94 -30.53
N PRO A 16 5.20 -11.58 -31.72
CA PRO A 16 4.80 -12.99 -31.77
C PRO A 16 5.87 -13.94 -31.22
N GLU A 17 7.16 -13.68 -31.43
CA GLU A 17 8.24 -14.50 -30.85
C GLU A 17 8.37 -14.30 -29.33
N GLU A 18 8.28 -13.07 -28.84
CA GLU A 18 8.28 -12.75 -27.41
C GLU A 18 7.08 -13.39 -26.70
N ALA A 19 5.89 -13.35 -27.30
CA ALA A 19 4.71 -14.03 -26.79
C ALA A 19 4.89 -15.55 -26.70
N TYR A 20 5.58 -16.16 -27.67
CA TYR A 20 5.90 -17.60 -27.63
C TYR A 20 6.95 -17.94 -26.57
N ARG A 21 8.02 -17.16 -26.45
CA ARG A 21 9.03 -17.32 -25.39
C ARG A 21 8.41 -17.14 -24.00
N LEU A 22 7.58 -16.12 -23.81
CA LEU A 22 6.81 -15.93 -22.57
C LEU A 22 5.93 -17.15 -22.29
N ARG A 23 5.20 -17.67 -23.29
CA ARG A 23 4.34 -18.84 -23.12
C ARG A 23 5.12 -20.10 -22.72
N ASP A 24 6.34 -20.26 -23.21
CA ASP A 24 7.22 -21.37 -22.85
C ASP A 24 7.78 -21.23 -21.43
N LEU A 25 8.19 -20.00 -21.06
CA LEU A 25 8.57 -19.66 -19.68
C LEU A 25 7.41 -19.84 -18.69
N LEU A 26 6.19 -19.39 -19.04
CA LEU A 26 4.96 -19.59 -18.25
C LEU A 26 4.63 -21.07 -18.07
N ARG A 27 4.94 -21.94 -19.05
CA ARG A 27 4.68 -23.39 -18.98
C ARG A 27 5.70 -24.14 -18.13
N THR A 28 6.87 -23.56 -17.86
CA THR A 28 7.89 -24.14 -16.99
C THR A 28 7.34 -24.33 -15.57
N SER A 29 7.55 -25.51 -14.99
CA SER A 29 6.98 -25.88 -13.68
C SER A 29 7.48 -24.98 -12.54
N ALA A 30 8.74 -24.54 -12.61
CA ALA A 30 9.33 -23.59 -11.66
C ALA A 30 8.61 -22.22 -11.68
N TYR A 31 8.34 -21.67 -12.86
CA TYR A 31 7.67 -20.38 -13.01
C TYR A 31 6.22 -20.42 -12.50
N ARG A 32 5.47 -21.49 -12.81
CA ARG A 32 4.11 -21.69 -12.27
C ARG A 32 4.08 -21.75 -10.75
N ARG A 33 5.10 -22.37 -10.14
CA ARG A 33 5.22 -22.46 -8.68
C ARG A 33 5.48 -21.09 -8.05
N THR A 34 6.33 -20.26 -8.66
CA THR A 34 6.54 -18.87 -8.23
C THR A 34 5.27 -18.03 -8.39
N LEU A 35 4.54 -18.19 -9.50
CA LEU A 35 3.27 -17.49 -9.72
C LEU A 35 2.21 -17.90 -8.69
N ALA A 36 2.14 -19.19 -8.37
CA ALA A 36 1.23 -19.72 -7.36
C ALA A 36 1.58 -19.20 -5.96
N LEU A 37 2.86 -19.14 -5.59
CA LEU A 37 3.30 -18.56 -4.32
C LEU A 37 2.97 -17.07 -4.23
N SER A 38 3.23 -16.31 -5.31
CA SER A 38 2.86 -14.90 -5.39
C SER A 38 1.35 -14.70 -5.24
N ALA A 39 0.54 -15.49 -5.95
CA ALA A 39 -0.92 -15.45 -5.83
C ALA A 39 -1.39 -15.84 -4.42
N ALA A 40 -0.77 -16.86 -3.81
CA ALA A 40 -1.10 -17.31 -2.46
C ALA A 40 -0.87 -16.23 -1.40
N VAL A 41 0.06 -15.30 -1.62
CA VAL A 41 0.28 -14.13 -0.76
C VAL A 41 -0.59 -12.94 -1.20
N GLY A 42 -0.70 -12.69 -2.51
CA GLY A 42 -1.42 -11.55 -3.06
C GLY A 42 -2.93 -11.60 -2.82
N VAL A 43 -3.54 -12.78 -2.90
CA VAL A 43 -4.98 -12.99 -2.65
C VAL A 43 -5.37 -12.61 -1.22
N PRO A 44 -4.75 -13.16 -0.15
CA PRO A 44 -5.11 -12.78 1.21
C PRO A 44 -4.77 -11.32 1.52
N VAL A 45 -3.69 -10.76 0.97
CA VAL A 45 -3.37 -9.33 1.14
C VAL A 45 -4.43 -8.45 0.49
N SER A 46 -4.87 -8.78 -0.73
CA SER A 46 -5.94 -8.05 -1.42
C SER A 46 -7.26 -8.15 -0.65
N LEU A 47 -7.58 -9.33 -0.10
CA LEU A 47 -8.77 -9.52 0.72
C LEU A 47 -8.70 -8.71 2.02
N ALA A 48 -7.55 -8.68 2.69
CA ALA A 48 -7.34 -7.87 3.88
C ALA A 48 -7.50 -6.38 3.59
N ALA A 49 -6.95 -5.89 2.48
CA ALA A 49 -7.13 -4.51 2.03
C ALA A 49 -8.60 -4.20 1.69
N PHE A 50 -9.30 -5.12 1.04
CA PHE A 50 -10.73 -5.00 0.75
C PHE A 50 -11.56 -4.91 2.04
N TRP A 51 -11.31 -5.79 3.01
CA TRP A 51 -12.01 -5.74 4.30
C TRP A 51 -11.68 -4.50 5.10
N PHE A 52 -10.44 -4.03 5.04
CA PHE A 52 -10.07 -2.76 5.64
C PHE A 52 -10.91 -1.61 5.04
N LEU A 53 -11.04 -1.56 3.71
CA LEU A 53 -11.86 -0.54 3.04
C LEU A 53 -13.35 -0.68 3.38
N ALA A 54 -13.88 -1.91 3.42
CA ALA A 54 -15.26 -2.16 3.84
C ALA A 54 -15.50 -1.72 5.29
N GLY A 55 -14.56 -2.00 6.19
CA GLY A 55 -14.62 -1.55 7.58
C GLY A 55 -14.57 -0.03 7.71
N LEU A 56 -13.76 0.66 6.88
CA LEU A 56 -13.76 2.12 6.83
C LEU A 56 -15.10 2.67 6.36
N HIS A 57 -15.72 2.05 5.36
CA HIS A 57 -17.03 2.47 4.87
C HIS A 57 -18.12 2.33 5.93
N GLU A 58 -18.15 1.20 6.64
CA GLU A 58 -19.05 0.99 7.77
C GLU A 58 -18.78 1.96 8.92
N LEU A 59 -17.51 2.22 9.23
CA LEU A 59 -17.13 3.18 10.27
C LEU A 59 -17.57 4.60 9.91
N GLU A 60 -17.38 5.01 8.65
CA GLU A 60 -17.86 6.30 8.14
C GLU A 60 -19.37 6.41 8.34
N HIS A 61 -20.13 5.40 7.91
CA HIS A 61 -21.57 5.39 8.08
C HIS A 61 -21.96 5.44 9.56
N ALA A 62 -21.39 4.58 10.40
CA ALA A 62 -21.67 4.56 11.82
C ALA A 62 -21.40 5.91 12.50
N LEU A 63 -20.33 6.59 12.11
CA LEU A 63 -19.86 7.83 12.74
C LEU A 63 -20.62 9.09 12.25
N TRP A 64 -21.12 9.06 11.01
CA TRP A 64 -21.82 10.18 10.38
C TRP A 64 -23.35 10.06 10.36
N THR A 65 -23.91 8.84 10.42
CA THR A 65 -25.37 8.61 10.40
C THR A 65 -25.84 7.97 11.69
N ALA A 66 -25.32 6.79 12.03
CA ALA A 66 -25.86 6.03 13.17
C ALA A 66 -25.63 6.72 14.54
N LEU A 67 -24.48 7.37 14.73
CA LEU A 67 -24.17 8.06 15.98
C LEU A 67 -25.01 9.34 16.18
N PRO A 68 -25.12 10.25 15.19
CA PRO A 68 -26.04 11.40 15.28
C PRO A 68 -27.50 11.00 15.45
N ASP A 69 -27.95 9.95 14.76
CA ASP A 69 -29.32 9.45 14.87
C ASP A 69 -29.58 8.88 16.28
N ALA A 70 -28.63 8.12 16.83
CA ALA A 70 -28.74 7.55 18.18
C ALA A 70 -28.67 8.60 19.30
N SER A 71 -27.99 9.73 19.07
CA SER A 71 -28.00 10.86 20.01
C SER A 71 -29.26 11.74 19.88
N GLY A 72 -30.16 11.44 18.93
CA GLY A 72 -31.45 12.11 18.74
C GLY A 72 -31.39 13.35 17.84
N TRP A 73 -30.35 13.50 17.03
CA TRP A 73 -30.10 14.68 16.20
C TRP A 73 -30.44 14.33 14.75
N SER A 74 -31.43 15.00 14.16
CA SER A 74 -31.88 14.75 12.78
C SER A 74 -30.89 15.19 11.70
N ALA A 75 -29.85 15.94 12.07
CA ALA A 75 -28.73 16.30 11.22
C ALA A 75 -27.47 16.48 12.07
N PRO A 76 -26.29 16.03 11.59
CA PRO A 76 -25.04 16.23 12.31
C PRO A 76 -24.73 17.73 12.41
N PRO A 77 -24.40 18.24 13.61
CA PRO A 77 -24.09 19.64 13.80
C PRO A 77 -22.76 20.01 13.14
N TRP A 78 -22.58 21.28 12.78
CA TRP A 78 -21.39 21.78 12.06
C TRP A 78 -20.06 21.53 12.79
N TRP A 79 -20.08 21.35 14.12
CA TRP A 79 -18.90 21.06 14.94
C TRP A 79 -18.65 19.56 15.16
N TRP A 80 -19.53 18.67 14.69
CA TRP A 80 -19.38 17.21 14.78
C TRP A 80 -18.04 16.65 14.27
N PRO A 81 -17.41 17.19 13.21
CA PRO A 81 -16.12 16.67 12.74
C PRO A 81 -14.97 16.84 13.75
N LEU A 82 -15.07 17.81 14.67
CA LEU A 82 -14.00 18.15 15.62
C LEU A 82 -13.69 17.02 16.63
N PRO A 83 -14.67 16.48 17.39
CA PRO A 83 -14.41 15.38 18.31
C PRO A 83 -13.93 14.11 17.59
N LEU A 84 -14.49 13.81 16.41
CA LEU A 84 -14.03 12.71 15.55
C LEU A 84 -12.55 12.86 15.20
N LEU A 85 -12.14 14.06 14.78
CA LEU A 85 -10.76 14.35 14.43
C LEU A 85 -9.81 14.22 15.62
N ALA A 86 -10.25 14.65 16.81
CA ALA A 86 -9.47 14.48 18.04
C ALA A 86 -9.25 13.00 18.37
N VAL A 87 -10.30 12.17 18.29
CA VAL A 87 -10.20 10.72 18.52
C VAL A 87 -9.31 10.06 17.47
N ALA A 88 -9.47 10.40 16.19
CA ALA A 88 -8.62 9.89 15.12
C ALA A 88 -7.16 10.29 15.33
N GLY A 89 -6.89 11.54 15.72
CA GLY A 89 -5.54 12.03 16.04
C GLY A 89 -4.90 11.29 17.21
N VAL A 90 -5.66 11.01 18.28
CA VAL A 90 -5.17 10.20 19.41
C VAL A 90 -4.89 8.76 18.97
N ALA A 91 -5.79 8.14 18.20
CA ALA A 91 -5.59 6.79 17.70
C ALA A 91 -4.35 6.70 16.81
N VAL A 92 -4.21 7.61 15.83
CA VAL A 92 -3.04 7.69 14.95
C VAL A 92 -1.77 7.97 15.75
N GLY A 93 -1.80 8.90 16.69
CA GLY A 93 -0.66 9.20 17.56
C GLY A 93 -0.22 7.99 18.39
N LEU A 94 -1.18 7.19 18.87
CA LEU A 94 -0.91 5.95 19.61
C LEU A 94 -0.35 4.84 18.71
N VAL A 95 -0.86 4.71 17.48
CA VAL A 95 -0.34 3.80 16.45
C VAL A 95 1.11 4.18 16.12
N VAL A 96 1.38 5.45 15.80
CA VAL A 96 2.73 5.95 15.52
C VAL A 96 3.68 5.75 16.71
N ARG A 97 3.19 5.94 17.94
CA ARG A 97 4.00 5.71 19.15
C ARG A 97 4.29 4.23 19.40
N ARG A 98 3.41 3.32 19.00
CA ARG A 98 3.53 1.88 19.30
C ARG A 98 4.17 1.05 18.19
N LEU A 99 4.13 1.51 16.94
CA LEU A 99 4.74 0.80 15.82
C LEU A 99 6.19 1.26 15.57
N PRO A 100 7.18 0.38 15.76
CA PRO A 100 8.56 0.68 15.38
C PRO A 100 8.71 0.73 13.85
N GLY A 101 9.51 1.67 13.34
CA GLY A 101 9.68 1.93 11.90
C GLY A 101 9.30 3.34 11.46
N THR A 102 9.84 4.37 12.10
CA THR A 102 9.49 5.79 11.94
C THR A 102 9.98 6.44 10.63
N GLY A 103 9.86 5.75 9.50
CA GLY A 103 10.08 6.34 8.17
C GLY A 103 11.53 6.29 7.65
N GLY A 104 12.35 5.38 8.17
CA GLY A 104 13.74 5.25 7.74
C GLY A 104 14.61 6.43 8.21
N HIS A 105 15.85 6.49 7.71
CA HIS A 105 16.81 7.50 8.13
C HIS A 105 16.40 8.91 7.63
N VAL A 106 16.58 9.91 8.48
CA VAL A 106 16.35 11.32 8.15
C VAL A 106 17.23 11.70 6.94
N PRO A 107 16.67 12.13 5.79
CA PRO A 107 17.44 12.42 4.57
C PRO A 107 18.51 13.51 4.74
N ALA A 108 18.36 14.36 5.77
CA ALA A 108 19.32 15.39 6.13
C ALA A 108 20.65 14.83 6.68
N ALA A 109 20.72 13.55 7.05
CA ALA A 109 21.90 12.91 7.60
C ALA A 109 22.87 12.35 6.53
N GLY A 110 22.52 12.41 5.24
CA GLY A 110 23.35 11.90 4.15
C GLY A 110 23.46 10.36 4.12
N LEU A 111 24.14 9.82 3.10
CA LEU A 111 24.34 8.36 2.89
C LEU A 111 25.34 7.73 3.89
N HIS A 112 25.35 8.19 5.15
CA HIS A 112 26.14 7.58 6.20
C HIS A 112 25.34 6.39 6.78
N SER A 113 25.75 5.17 6.41
CA SER A 113 25.27 3.95 7.05
C SER A 113 26.03 3.72 8.37
N SER A 114 25.79 4.55 9.38
CA SER A 114 26.12 4.13 10.75
C SER A 114 25.17 3.00 11.13
N GLY A 115 25.70 1.93 11.74
CA GLY A 115 24.99 0.70 12.03
C GLY A 115 23.55 0.90 12.52
N THR A 116 22.61 0.33 11.79
CA THR A 116 21.18 0.35 12.08
C THR A 116 20.92 -0.31 13.43
N ASP A 117 20.46 0.45 14.43
CA ASP A 117 19.96 -0.08 15.69
C ASP A 117 18.74 -0.98 15.40
N PRO A 118 18.67 -2.23 15.90
CA PRO A 118 17.54 -3.13 15.67
C PRO A 118 16.16 -2.49 15.89
N ALA A 119 16.06 -1.49 16.78
CA ALA A 119 14.83 -0.73 17.02
C ALA A 119 14.34 0.12 15.82
N THR A 120 15.15 0.31 14.79
CA THR A 120 14.81 1.07 13.57
C THR A 120 14.37 0.18 12.40
N LEU A 121 14.38 -1.14 12.58
CA LEU A 121 13.85 -2.09 11.61
C LEU A 121 12.32 -2.18 11.77
N PRO A 122 11.52 -1.92 10.72
CA PRO A 122 10.08 -2.12 10.80
C PRO A 122 9.80 -3.63 10.90
N GLY A 123 9.43 -4.09 12.09
CA GLY A 123 8.77 -5.38 12.32
C GLY A 123 9.66 -6.63 12.42
N VAL A 124 10.81 -6.55 13.08
CA VAL A 124 11.51 -7.72 13.67
C VAL A 124 11.99 -7.44 15.08
#